data_AF-X0YEJ6-F1
#
_entry.id   AF-X0YEJ6-F1
#
_cell.length_a   1.000
_cell.length_b   1.000
_cell.length_c   1.000
_cell.angle_alpha   90.00
_cell.angle_beta   90.00
_cell.angle_gamma   90.00
#
_symmetry.space_group_name_H-M   'P 1'
#
loop_
_entity.id
_entity.type
_entity.pdbx_description
1 polymer ?
#
loop_
_entity_poly.entity_id
_entity_poly.type
_entity_poly.pdbx_seq_one_letter_code
_entity_poly.pdbx_strand_id
1 'polypeptide(L)'
;MVLEKLKPEIVWNIFEHLIAKTPRPSHHEEIIQSKIKSWLTEQSRIHDSDFTINEDSVGNLLIRKPATSGMESAPSLMFQAHVDMVCETDRAEGFDFMNSGI
;
A
#
# COMPACT_ATOMS: atom_id res chain seq x y z
N MET A 1 -3.42 -16.90 8.58
CA MET A 1 -3.08 -15.46 8.53
C MET A 1 -3.27 -14.93 9.94
N VAL A 2 -2.31 -14.17 10.49
CA VAL A 2 -2.35 -13.80 11.93
C VAL A 2 -3.54 -12.87 12.22
N LEU A 3 -3.91 -12.03 11.26
CA LEU A 3 -4.93 -11.00 11.40
C LEU A 3 -6.29 -11.39 10.80
N GLU A 4 -6.50 -12.65 10.44
CA GLU A 4 -7.68 -13.13 9.67
C GLU A 4 -9.04 -12.98 10.35
N LYS A 5 -9.05 -12.80 11.67
CA LYS A 5 -10.28 -12.59 12.44
C LYS A 5 -10.66 -11.11 12.57
N LEU A 6 -9.80 -10.20 12.15
CA LEU A 6 -10.04 -8.76 12.26
C LEU A 6 -10.92 -8.26 11.11
N LYS A 7 -11.74 -7.26 11.40
CA LYS A 7 -12.61 -6.59 10.42
C LYS A 7 -12.21 -5.10 10.31
N PRO A 8 -12.39 -4.48 9.13
CA PRO A 8 -12.81 -5.07 7.86
C PRO A 8 -11.71 -5.91 7.22
N GLU A 9 -12.09 -7.08 6.71
CA GLU A 9 -11.15 -8.12 6.26
C GLU A 9 -10.22 -7.66 5.12
N ILE A 10 -10.76 -6.90 4.16
CA ILE A 10 -9.97 -6.37 3.04
C ILE A 10 -8.79 -5.51 3.51
N VAL A 11 -8.97 -4.69 4.55
CA VAL A 11 -7.91 -3.81 5.07
C VAL A 11 -6.82 -4.65 5.71
N TRP A 12 -7.19 -5.62 6.55
CA TRP A 12 -6.22 -6.46 7.25
C TRP A 12 -5.48 -7.41 6.31
N ASN A 13 -6.15 -7.90 5.25
CA ASN A 13 -5.51 -8.71 4.21
C ASN A 13 -4.45 -7.91 3.46
N ILE A 14 -4.74 -6.65 3.09
CA ILE A 14 -3.76 -5.77 2.45
C ILE A 14 -2.63 -5.45 3.42
N PHE A 15 -2.96 -5.11 4.67
CA PHE A 15 -1.96 -4.78 5.67
C PHE A 15 -0.98 -5.95 5.89
N GLU A 16 -1.46 -7.16 6.19
CA GLU A 16 -0.58 -8.30 6.51
C GLU A 16 0.25 -8.75 5.29
N HIS A 17 -0.32 -8.77 4.09
CA HIS A 17 0.35 -9.35 2.93
C HIS A 17 1.21 -8.36 2.15
N LEU A 18 0.87 -7.07 2.17
CA LEU A 18 1.56 -6.04 1.40
C LEU A 18 2.32 -5.09 2.31
N ILE A 19 1.66 -4.49 3.30
CA ILE A 19 2.22 -3.37 4.08
C ILE A 19 3.21 -3.86 5.15
N ALA A 20 2.83 -4.85 5.94
CA ALA A 20 3.62 -5.37 7.06
C ALA A 20 4.84 -6.15 6.54
N LYS A 21 4.63 -7.04 5.57
CA LYS A 21 5.70 -7.90 5.01
C LYS A 21 6.74 -7.17 4.16
N THR A 22 6.50 -5.93 3.77
CA THR A 22 7.42 -5.20 2.91
C THR A 22 8.24 -4.21 3.73
N PRO A 23 9.59 -4.28 3.71
CA PRO A 23 10.41 -3.25 4.33
C PRO A 23 10.13 -1.90 3.67
N ARG A 24 9.91 -0.88 4.50
CA ARG A 24 9.57 0.48 4.07
C ARG A 24 10.21 1.55 4.97
N PRO A 25 11.55 1.52 5.19
CA PRO A 25 12.22 2.56 5.96
C PRO A 25 11.98 3.94 5.33
N SER A 26 11.95 4.99 6.16
CA SER A 26 12.03 6.36 5.65
C SER A 26 13.29 6.54 4.79
N HIS A 27 13.14 7.19 3.63
CA HIS A 27 14.13 7.37 2.56
C HIS A 27 14.50 6.11 1.75
N HIS A 28 13.79 5.00 1.94
CA HIS A 28 14.00 3.74 1.21
C HIS A 28 12.65 3.12 0.76
N GLU A 29 11.76 3.96 0.24
CA GLU A 29 10.38 3.60 -0.09
C GLU A 29 10.24 2.85 -1.43
N GLU A 30 11.32 2.67 -2.19
CA GLU A 30 11.26 2.15 -3.57
C GLU A 30 10.68 0.73 -3.63
N ILE A 31 10.99 -0.09 -2.62
CA ILE A 31 10.51 -1.46 -2.52
C ILE A 31 8.99 -1.47 -2.33
N ILE A 32 8.47 -0.72 -1.36
CA ILE A 32 7.02 -0.67 -1.10
C ILE A 32 6.26 -0.03 -2.25
N GLN A 33 6.80 1.03 -2.88
CA GLN A 33 6.21 1.65 -4.06
C GLN A 33 6.08 0.62 -5.21
N SER A 34 7.14 -0.16 -5.48
CA SER A 34 7.13 -1.22 -6.50
C SER A 34 6.10 -2.32 -6.20
N LYS A 35 6.01 -2.74 -4.93
CA LYS A 35 5.03 -3.73 -4.47
C LYS A 35 3.60 -3.23 -4.61
N ILE A 36 3.31 -1.99 -4.25
CA ILE A 36 1.98 -1.36 -4.42
C ILE A 36 1.61 -1.32 -5.91
N LYS A 37 2.51 -0.86 -6.78
CA LYS A 37 2.28 -0.81 -8.24
C LYS A 37 1.93 -2.19 -8.80
N SER A 38 2.70 -3.21 -8.40
CA SER A 38 2.49 -4.60 -8.82
C SER A 38 1.16 -5.16 -8.29
N TRP A 39 0.86 -4.92 -7.03
CA TRP A 39 -0.40 -5.36 -6.40
C TRP A 39 -1.60 -4.72 -7.10
N LEU A 40 -1.59 -3.41 -7.35
CA LEU A 40 -2.66 -2.71 -8.06
C LEU A 40 -2.86 -3.23 -9.49
N THR A 41 -1.77 -3.50 -10.21
CA THR A 41 -1.85 -4.08 -11.57
C THR A 41 -2.57 -5.43 -11.55
N GLU A 42 -2.32 -6.25 -10.54
CA GLU A 42 -3.01 -7.52 -10.35
C GLU A 42 -4.48 -7.33 -9.95
N GLN A 43 -4.77 -6.38 -9.05
CA GLN A 43 -6.15 -6.06 -8.68
C GLN A 43 -6.97 -5.53 -9.87
N SER A 44 -6.37 -4.72 -10.75
CA SER A 44 -7.02 -4.25 -11.97
C SER A 44 -7.49 -5.43 -12.84
N ARG A 45 -6.68 -6.50 -12.93
CA ARG A 45 -7.00 -7.70 -13.71
C ARG A 45 -8.08 -8.55 -13.05
N ILE A 46 -7.97 -8.77 -11.74
CA ILE A 46 -8.91 -9.64 -10.99
C ILE A 46 -10.30 -9.01 -10.90
N HIS A 47 -10.37 -7.69 -10.71
CA HIS A 47 -11.61 -6.98 -10.43
C HIS A 47 -12.12 -6.14 -11.61
N ASP A 48 -11.55 -6.34 -12.81
CA ASP A 48 -11.85 -5.56 -14.03
C ASP A 48 -11.97 -4.06 -13.71
N SER A 49 -10.94 -3.54 -13.04
CA SER A 49 -10.95 -2.21 -12.44
C SER A 49 -9.90 -1.32 -13.10
N ASP A 50 -10.37 -0.18 -13.60
CA ASP A 50 -9.53 0.80 -14.30
C ASP A 50 -8.76 1.69 -13.33
N PHE A 51 -7.68 1.16 -12.76
CA PHE A 51 -6.73 1.98 -12.02
C PHE A 51 -5.72 2.64 -12.96
N THR A 52 -5.51 3.95 -12.79
CA THR A 52 -4.35 4.64 -13.37
C THR A 52 -3.38 4.98 -12.25
N ILE A 53 -2.10 4.70 -12.47
CA ILE A 53 -1.03 4.93 -11.48
C ILE A 53 -0.05 5.88 -12.11
N ASN A 54 0.20 7.01 -11.44
CA ASN A 54 1.23 7.96 -11.81
C ASN A 54 2.20 8.09 -10.65
N GLU A 55 3.48 8.25 -10.97
CA GLU A 55 4.55 8.48 -10.01
C GLU A 55 5.21 9.81 -10.37
N ASP A 56 5.41 10.68 -9.39
CA ASP A 56 6.12 11.93 -9.59
C ASP A 56 7.64 11.75 -9.47
N SER A 57 8.41 12.82 -9.68
CA SER A 57 9.88 12.77 -9.64
C SER A 57 10.47 12.49 -8.26
N VAL A 58 9.66 12.53 -7.19
CA VAL A 58 10.10 12.27 -5.81
C VAL A 58 9.53 10.95 -5.26
N GLY A 59 8.82 10.18 -6.08
CA GLY A 59 8.32 8.84 -5.75
C GLY A 59 6.91 8.82 -5.14
N ASN A 60 6.18 9.93 -5.10
CA ASN A 60 4.78 9.89 -4.64
C ASN A 60 3.92 9.14 -5.66
N LEU A 61 3.10 8.21 -5.17
CA LEU A 61 2.16 7.47 -6.00
C LEU A 61 0.78 8.13 -5.97
N LEU A 62 0.30 8.54 -7.14
CA LEU A 62 -1.07 9.00 -7.35
C LEU A 62 -1.87 7.96 -8.11
N ILE A 63 -2.78 7.32 -7.40
CA ILE A 63 -3.67 6.28 -7.93
C ILE A 63 -5.04 6.88 -8.14
N ARG A 64 -5.60 6.75 -9.34
CA ARG A 64 -6.98 7.16 -9.64
C ARG A 64 -7.81 5.96 -10.04
N LYS A 65 -9.05 5.94 -9.57
CA LYS A 65 -10.08 4.97 -9.96
C LYS A 65 -11.34 5.76 -10.37
N PRO A 66 -12.02 5.42 -11.47
CA PRO A 66 -13.27 6.07 -11.84
C PRO A 66 -14.36 5.84 -10.78
N ALA A 67 -15.38 6.70 -10.81
CA ALA A 67 -16.57 6.51 -10.01
C ALA A 67 -17.22 5.15 -10.33
N THR A 68 -17.77 4.51 -9.31
CA THR A 68 -18.67 3.37 -9.52
C THR A 68 -19.94 3.84 -10.22
N SER A 69 -20.59 2.94 -10.97
CA SER A 69 -21.81 3.26 -11.72
C SER A 69 -22.85 3.96 -10.85
N GLY A 70 -23.37 5.09 -11.33
CA GLY A 70 -24.37 5.91 -10.65
C GLY A 70 -23.79 6.99 -9.72
N MET A 71 -22.46 7.09 -9.59
CA MET A 71 -21.76 8.08 -8.76
C MET A 71 -20.92 9.07 -9.58
N GLU A 72 -21.08 9.11 -10.91
CA GLU A 72 -20.24 9.90 -11.82
C GLU A 72 -20.34 11.42 -11.59
N SER A 73 -21.45 11.89 -11.03
CA SER A 73 -21.67 13.31 -10.69
C SER A 73 -21.21 13.67 -9.28
N ALA A 74 -20.81 12.70 -8.47
CA ALA A 74 -20.34 12.96 -7.11
C ALA A 74 -18.97 13.66 -7.15
N PRO A 75 -18.67 14.56 -6.19
CA PRO A 75 -17.35 15.15 -6.05
C PRO A 75 -16.28 14.06 -5.87
N SER A 76 -15.12 14.25 -6.51
CA SER A 76 -13.99 13.35 -6.32
C SER A 76 -13.48 13.43 -4.88
N LEU A 77 -13.06 12.27 -4.36
CA LEU A 77 -12.43 12.16 -3.04
C LEU A 77 -10.95 11.80 -3.21
N MET A 78 -10.11 12.37 -2.34
CA MET A 78 -8.69 12.04 -2.25
C MET A 78 -8.40 11.48 -0.88
N PHE A 79 -7.82 10.27 -0.86
CA PHE A 79 -7.25 9.67 0.33
C PHE A 79 -5.74 9.81 0.29
N GLN A 80 -5.13 10.20 1.40
CA GLN A 80 -3.69 10.38 1.50
C GLN A 80 -3.16 9.60 2.70
N ALA A 81 -2.01 8.96 2.48
CA ALA A 81 -1.19 8.31 3.50
C ALA A 81 0.28 8.43 3.09
N HIS A 82 1.19 8.32 4.05
CA HIS A 82 2.61 8.11 3.79
C HIS A 82 2.93 6.62 3.89
N VAL A 83 3.92 6.15 3.15
CA VAL A 83 4.23 4.71 3.02
C VAL A 83 5.40 4.27 3.88
N ASP A 84 6.21 5.21 4.37
CA ASP A 84 7.39 4.92 5.17
C ASP A 84 7.04 4.58 6.63
N MET A 85 7.99 3.97 7.32
CA MET A 85 7.91 3.62 8.72
C MET A 85 9.16 4.09 9.45
N VAL A 86 8.96 4.55 10.69
CA VAL A 86 10.04 4.84 11.63
C VAL A 86 10.74 3.54 12.02
N CYS A 87 12.07 3.51 11.90
CA CYS A 87 12.91 2.34 12.11
C CYS A 87 13.54 2.33 13.52
N GLU A 88 12.72 2.03 14.52
CA GLU A 88 13.14 1.93 15.92
C GLU A 88 12.82 0.54 16.47
N THR A 89 13.70 -0.01 17.30
CA THR A 89 13.50 -1.33 17.91
C THR A 89 14.02 -1.39 19.34
N ASP A 90 13.29 -2.10 20.20
CA ASP A 90 13.66 -2.44 21.57
C ASP A 90 14.32 -3.83 21.67
N ARG A 91 14.44 -4.55 20.55
CA ARG A 91 15.06 -5.87 20.50
C ARG A 91 16.56 -5.75 20.77
N ALA A 92 17.06 -6.53 21.73
CA ALA A 92 18.48 -6.50 22.10
C ALA A 92 19.40 -6.93 20.95
N GLU A 93 18.92 -7.81 20.08
CA GLU A 93 19.59 -8.28 18.87
C GLU A 93 19.45 -7.32 17.67
N GLY A 94 18.66 -6.25 17.79
CA GLY A 94 18.33 -5.33 16.70
C GLY A 94 17.25 -5.86 15.74
N PHE A 95 17.05 -5.15 14.64
CA PHE A 95 16.11 -5.51 13.57
C PHE A 95 16.63 -5.01 12.22
N ASP A 96 16.52 -5.86 11.18
CA ASP A 96 16.92 -5.49 9.82
C ASP A 96 15.75 -4.84 9.07
N PHE A 97 15.60 -3.52 9.24
CA PHE A 97 14.54 -2.73 8.60
C PHE A 97 14.66 -2.64 7.07
N MET A 98 15.85 -2.90 6.51
CA MET A 98 16.10 -2.79 5.08
C MET A 98 15.58 -4.01 4.31
N ASN A 99 15.60 -5.19 4.94
CA ASN A 99 15.24 -6.44 4.29
C ASN A 99 14.05 -7.16 4.92
N SER A 100 13.62 -6.78 6.14
CA SER A 100 12.56 -7.45 6.88
C SER A 100 11.31 -6.59 7.04
N GLY A 101 10.15 -7.19 6.76
CA GLY A 101 8.85 -6.65 7.18
C GLY A 101 8.56 -6.91 8.65
N ILE A 102 7.59 -6.18 9.21
CA ILE A 102 7.16 -6.25 10.62
C ILE A 102 6.13 -7.36 10.89
#